data_AF-A0A5D6WST4-F1
#
_entry.id   AF-A0A5D6WST4-F1
#
_cell.length_a   1.000
_cell.length_b   1.000
_cell.length_c   1.000
_cell.angle_alpha   90.00
_cell.angle_beta   90.00
_cell.angle_gamma   90.00
#
_symmetry.space_group_name_H-M   'P 1'
#
loop_
_entity.id
_entity.type
_entity.pdbx_description
1 polymer ?
#
loop_
_entity_poly.entity_id
_entity_poly.type
_entity_poly.pdbx_seq_one_letter_code
_entity_poly.pdbx_strand_id
1 'polypeptide(L)'
;MTSKKVFRKEGFFTVVAYIYYRNIERKLEDGVGAMEWRRIGNDARMVHVAYAMTDKNGTYSKYIGASICSLFEHTDAWVTIHLLHDDTLTEQNRAKFIELAREYGQQLFFYNVAEECKDLLAEAREIFRRAVDTEYYTPAALYRLLAPIVLPRDVKRLIYLDADTIVHMDIRKFWEIYLDGNPLGAVTERTLMEHYQKQIDRSIDERLYLFKNSWTDFDTCFNSGVLLMDLEKMRDMGEILLPGLRFIVQHEEECRFFDQDILNYFFARDFLHLPWNYNILQSWDRDWGSPEPVEGIYHYMGRTLRYNFEEPRDRIFYEAFVKTPWCDAEFLCKSYAVTRNILAGELEKFVDRNRKASAAWARRKRVFVGPKADEEKLREMFMLAQDEPYIALDEGWKHGLNLPYELGSHVYVFFLNNFAELKEKLVEAGWQEWEDYIDGKSIIIPHPARLLDEYRIFMVM
;
A
#
# COMPACT_ATOMS: atom_id res chain seq x y z
N MET A 1 -9.47 -5.46 59.74
CA MET A 1 -8.23 -6.23 59.95
C MET A 1 -8.53 -7.65 59.50
N THR A 2 -8.28 -7.99 58.23
CA THR A 2 -7.04 -8.48 57.58
C THR A 2 -7.15 -9.98 57.29
N SER A 3 -7.38 -10.32 56.02
CA SER A 3 -6.90 -11.56 55.38
C SER A 3 -7.26 -11.53 53.89
N LYS A 4 -6.44 -10.87 53.06
CA LYS A 4 -6.40 -11.08 51.61
C LYS A 4 -5.32 -12.15 51.34
N LYS A 5 -5.75 -13.35 50.94
CA LYS A 5 -4.87 -14.33 50.28
C LYS A 5 -4.69 -13.90 48.82
N VAL A 6 -3.46 -13.52 48.47
CA VAL A 6 -3.02 -13.28 47.10
C VAL A 6 -2.78 -14.64 46.44
N PHE A 7 -3.57 -14.98 45.43
CA PHE A 7 -3.23 -16.07 44.50
C PHE A 7 -2.35 -15.48 43.39
N ARG A 8 -1.09 -15.96 43.30
CA ARG A 8 -0.15 -15.61 42.23
C ARG A 8 -0.66 -16.11 40.88
N LYS A 9 -0.75 -15.20 39.91
CA LYS A 9 -1.26 -15.39 38.55
C LYS A 9 -0.12 -15.47 37.52
N GLU A 10 1.02 -16.03 37.89
CA GLU A 10 2.25 -16.02 37.07
C GLU A 10 2.54 -17.35 36.34
N GLY A 11 1.73 -18.39 36.51
CA GLY A 11 1.99 -19.71 35.90
C GLY A 11 1.29 -20.00 34.56
N PHE A 12 0.27 -19.23 34.17
CA PHE A 12 -0.57 -19.55 33.01
C PHE A 12 -0.18 -18.76 31.74
N PHE A 13 0.37 -17.56 31.88
CA PHE A 13 0.78 -16.73 30.74
C PHE A 13 2.08 -17.22 30.08
N THR A 14 2.99 -17.82 30.85
CA THR A 14 4.28 -18.30 30.33
C THR A 14 4.13 -19.57 29.49
N VAL A 15 3.13 -20.40 29.77
CA VAL A 15 2.90 -21.66 29.01
C VAL A 15 2.21 -21.37 27.67
N VAL A 16 1.30 -20.38 27.60
CA VAL A 16 0.65 -19.99 26.34
C VAL A 16 1.64 -19.28 25.41
N ALA A 17 2.48 -18.38 25.94
CA ALA A 17 3.53 -17.74 25.16
C ALA A 17 4.58 -18.74 24.64
N TYR A 18 4.94 -19.76 25.43
CA TYR A 18 5.90 -20.79 25.01
C TYR A 18 5.36 -21.75 23.95
N ILE A 19 4.04 -22.05 23.97
CA ILE A 19 3.38 -22.84 22.92
C ILE A 19 3.24 -22.01 21.62
N TYR A 20 2.99 -20.71 21.73
CA TYR A 20 2.92 -19.80 20.59
C TYR A 20 4.30 -19.64 19.91
N TYR A 21 5.37 -19.45 20.69
CA TYR A 21 6.74 -19.34 20.17
C TYR A 21 7.26 -20.65 19.57
N ARG A 22 6.99 -21.82 20.19
CA ARG A 22 7.39 -23.10 19.60
C ARG A 22 6.68 -23.44 18.29
N ASN A 23 5.46 -22.94 18.07
CA ASN A 23 4.77 -23.13 16.79
C ASN A 23 5.31 -22.21 15.69
N ILE A 24 5.96 -21.10 16.04
CA ILE A 24 6.63 -20.19 15.10
C ILE A 24 8.04 -20.69 14.79
N GLU A 25 8.82 -21.09 15.79
CA GLU A 25 10.18 -21.63 15.57
C GLU A 25 10.16 -22.95 14.81
N ARG A 26 9.19 -23.84 15.06
CA ARG A 26 9.03 -25.08 14.29
C ARG A 26 8.58 -24.84 12.84
N LYS A 27 8.05 -23.65 12.51
CA LYS A 27 7.76 -23.22 11.14
C LYS A 27 8.94 -22.55 10.44
N LEU A 28 9.99 -22.19 11.17
CA LEU A 28 11.21 -21.56 10.64
C LEU A 28 12.36 -22.56 10.45
N GLU A 29 12.36 -23.67 11.19
CA GLU A 29 13.36 -24.75 11.05
C GLU A 29 13.07 -25.73 9.90
N ASP A 30 11.83 -25.80 9.42
CA ASP A 30 11.47 -26.54 8.21
C ASP A 30 11.62 -25.61 6.99
N GLY A 31 12.74 -25.79 6.29
CA GLY A 31 13.25 -24.91 5.24
C GLY A 31 12.27 -24.55 4.11
N VAL A 32 12.67 -23.50 3.38
CA VAL A 32 12.10 -22.94 2.15
C VAL A 32 11.52 -24.02 1.21
N GLY A 33 10.28 -24.39 1.47
CA GLY A 33 9.45 -25.26 0.68
C GLY A 33 8.08 -24.62 0.64
N ALA A 34 7.47 -24.53 -0.55
CA ALA A 34 6.19 -23.88 -0.77
C ALA A 34 5.19 -24.27 0.32
N MET A 35 4.74 -23.30 1.12
CA MET A 35 3.71 -23.50 2.12
C MET A 35 2.44 -23.90 1.37
N GLU A 36 2.07 -25.18 1.39
CA GLU A 36 0.84 -25.67 0.76
C GLU A 36 -0.36 -25.16 1.57
N TRP A 37 -0.92 -24.03 1.14
CA TRP A 37 -2.19 -23.52 1.66
C TRP A 37 -3.30 -24.53 1.40
N ARG A 38 -4.15 -24.79 2.42
CA ARG A 38 -5.34 -25.64 2.22
C ARG A 38 -6.21 -25.02 1.14
N ARG A 39 -6.72 -25.85 0.23
CA ARG A 39 -7.58 -25.42 -0.89
C ARG A 39 -8.97 -26.01 -0.79
N ILE A 40 -9.98 -25.26 -1.27
CA ILE A 40 -11.39 -25.72 -1.31
C ILE A 40 -11.67 -26.81 -2.37
N GLY A 41 -10.70 -27.18 -3.21
CA GLY A 41 -10.84 -28.22 -4.25
C GLY A 41 -11.46 -27.73 -5.57
N ASN A 42 -11.65 -28.64 -6.55
CA ASN A 42 -12.05 -28.35 -7.94
C ASN A 42 -13.54 -27.94 -8.15
N ASP A 43 -14.37 -27.88 -7.10
CA ASP A 43 -15.77 -27.40 -7.21
C ASP A 43 -15.87 -25.88 -7.38
N ALA A 44 -14.72 -25.19 -7.42
CA ALA A 44 -14.52 -23.77 -7.67
C ALA A 44 -14.65 -23.35 -9.15
N ARG A 45 -15.58 -23.93 -9.93
CA ARG A 45 -15.67 -23.69 -11.39
C ARG A 45 -15.92 -22.22 -11.78
N MET A 46 -16.42 -21.41 -10.86
CA MET A 46 -16.76 -20.00 -11.08
C MET A 46 -16.16 -19.14 -9.98
N VAL A 47 -15.35 -18.16 -10.37
CA VAL A 47 -14.71 -17.18 -9.47
C VAL A 47 -15.56 -15.92 -9.46
N HIS A 48 -16.01 -15.52 -8.27
CA HIS A 48 -16.75 -14.26 -8.10
C HIS A 48 -15.78 -13.15 -7.71
N VAL A 49 -15.75 -12.08 -8.49
CA VAL A 49 -14.90 -10.91 -8.23
C VAL A 49 -15.77 -9.65 -8.20
N ALA A 50 -15.61 -8.82 -7.18
CA ALA A 50 -16.29 -7.54 -7.09
C ALA A 50 -15.34 -6.36 -7.19
N TYR A 51 -15.86 -5.29 -7.77
CA TYR A 51 -15.27 -3.95 -7.78
C TYR A 51 -16.33 -2.96 -7.30
N ALA A 52 -15.89 -1.85 -6.69
CA ALA A 52 -16.78 -0.76 -6.32
C ALA A 52 -16.33 0.56 -6.96
N MET A 53 -17.29 1.40 -7.36
CA MET A 53 -16.98 2.73 -7.87
C MET A 53 -18.05 3.78 -7.64
N THR A 54 -17.56 5.02 -7.57
CA THR A 54 -18.28 6.26 -7.82
C THR A 54 -17.45 7.00 -8.87
N ASP A 55 -17.97 7.19 -10.07
CA ASP A 55 -17.27 7.75 -11.22
C ASP A 55 -17.82 9.12 -11.65
N LYS A 56 -17.78 10.10 -10.73
CA LYS A 56 -18.33 11.46 -10.94
C LYS A 56 -17.88 12.12 -12.25
N ASN A 57 -16.66 11.82 -12.69
CA ASN A 57 -16.03 12.44 -13.86
C ASN A 57 -15.98 11.49 -15.08
N GLY A 58 -16.52 10.28 -14.99
CA GLY A 58 -16.45 9.26 -16.06
C GLY A 58 -15.04 8.74 -16.35
N THR A 59 -14.07 8.97 -15.45
CA THR A 59 -12.65 8.66 -15.64
C THR A 59 -12.14 7.52 -14.78
N TYR A 60 -12.89 7.08 -13.77
CA TYR A 60 -12.49 6.02 -12.85
C TYR A 60 -12.77 4.63 -13.41
N SER A 61 -13.85 4.50 -14.22
CA SER A 61 -14.25 3.24 -14.89
C SER A 61 -13.11 2.57 -15.66
N LYS A 62 -12.21 3.37 -16.24
CA LYS A 62 -11.09 2.87 -17.05
C LYS A 62 -10.04 2.09 -16.25
N TYR A 63 -9.87 2.40 -14.96
CA TYR A 63 -8.93 1.68 -14.09
C TYR A 63 -9.51 0.32 -13.72
N ILE A 64 -10.80 0.27 -13.37
CA ILE A 64 -11.54 -1.00 -13.20
C ILE A 64 -11.49 -1.81 -14.49
N GLY A 65 -11.66 -1.18 -15.65
CA GLY A 65 -11.54 -1.84 -16.95
C GLY A 65 -10.16 -2.48 -17.16
N ALA A 66 -9.07 -1.77 -16.80
CA ALA A 66 -7.71 -2.32 -16.85
C ALA A 66 -7.54 -3.50 -15.87
N SER A 67 -8.05 -3.38 -14.64
CA SER A 67 -8.01 -4.46 -13.65
C SER A 67 -8.75 -5.70 -14.13
N ILE A 68 -9.99 -5.55 -14.61
CA ILE A 68 -10.79 -6.64 -15.18
C ILE A 68 -10.09 -7.29 -16.38
N CYS A 69 -9.52 -6.48 -17.27
CA CYS A 69 -8.77 -6.99 -18.42
C CYS A 69 -7.55 -7.80 -17.96
N SER A 70 -6.75 -7.28 -17.03
CA SER A 70 -5.60 -8.01 -16.48
C SER A 70 -6.03 -9.32 -15.81
N LEU A 71 -7.15 -9.32 -15.09
CA LEU A 71 -7.73 -10.53 -14.49
C LEU A 71 -8.09 -11.58 -15.55
N PHE A 72 -8.79 -11.18 -16.62
CA PHE A 72 -9.19 -12.10 -17.68
C PHE A 72 -8.02 -12.63 -18.51
N GLU A 73 -6.99 -11.82 -18.74
CA GLU A 73 -5.78 -12.20 -19.47
C GLU A 73 -4.94 -13.27 -18.75
N HIS A 74 -5.08 -13.41 -17.43
CA HIS A 74 -4.26 -14.32 -16.62
C HIS A 74 -5.02 -15.54 -16.09
N THR A 75 -6.27 -15.77 -16.49
CA THR A 75 -7.04 -16.93 -16.01
C THR A 75 -7.91 -17.56 -17.09
N ASP A 76 -7.91 -18.90 -17.12
CA ASP A 76 -8.87 -19.70 -17.91
C ASP A 76 -10.14 -20.04 -17.11
N ALA A 77 -10.27 -19.54 -15.88
CA ALA A 77 -11.45 -19.76 -15.06
C ALA A 77 -12.68 -19.04 -15.64
N TRP A 78 -13.88 -19.56 -15.36
CA TRP A 78 -15.07 -18.74 -15.49
C TRP A 78 -15.11 -17.72 -14.35
N VAL A 79 -15.24 -16.45 -14.72
CA VAL A 79 -15.24 -15.32 -13.82
C VAL A 79 -16.57 -14.60 -13.95
N THR A 80 -17.19 -14.33 -12.80
CA THR A 80 -18.34 -13.45 -12.69
C THR A 80 -17.92 -12.17 -11.99
N ILE A 81 -17.97 -11.06 -12.73
CA ILE A 81 -17.72 -9.73 -12.21
C ILE A 81 -19.00 -9.15 -11.60
N HIS A 82 -18.91 -8.65 -10.38
CA HIS A 82 -19.94 -7.90 -9.67
C HIS A 82 -19.51 -6.45 -9.52
N LEU A 83 -20.08 -5.55 -10.32
CA LEU A 83 -19.74 -4.13 -10.29
C LEU A 83 -20.74 -3.37 -9.43
N LEU A 84 -20.30 -2.99 -8.22
CA LEU A 84 -21.03 -2.18 -7.28
C LEU A 84 -20.85 -0.70 -7.65
N HIS A 85 -21.92 -0.02 -8.03
CA HIS A 85 -21.86 1.36 -8.51
C HIS A 85 -22.98 2.23 -7.94
N ASP A 86 -22.96 3.51 -8.29
CA ASP A 86 -24.08 4.44 -8.07
C ASP A 86 -24.50 5.10 -9.39
N ASP A 87 -25.34 6.12 -9.29
CA ASP A 87 -25.90 6.86 -10.42
C ASP A 87 -24.85 7.60 -11.28
N THR A 88 -23.57 7.60 -10.89
CA THR A 88 -22.49 8.20 -11.67
C THR A 88 -21.97 7.29 -12.80
N LEU A 89 -22.34 6.01 -12.83
CA LEU A 89 -22.03 5.13 -13.96
C LEU A 89 -22.80 5.59 -15.21
N THR A 90 -22.06 6.09 -16.20
CA THR A 90 -22.64 6.49 -17.49
C THR A 90 -22.98 5.28 -18.36
N GLU A 91 -23.99 5.42 -19.22
CA GLU A 91 -24.35 4.38 -20.20
C GLU A 91 -23.20 4.06 -21.17
N GLN A 92 -22.35 5.05 -21.50
CA GLN A 92 -21.15 4.82 -22.31
C GLN A 92 -20.15 3.90 -21.59
N ASN A 93 -19.85 4.16 -20.31
CA ASN A 93 -18.94 3.29 -19.55
C ASN A 93 -19.57 1.93 -19.26
N ARG A 94 -20.88 1.87 -19.00
CA ARG A 94 -21.63 0.61 -18.88
C ARG A 94 -21.46 -0.25 -20.14
N ALA A 95 -21.64 0.35 -21.33
CA ALA A 95 -21.46 -0.35 -22.60
C ALA A 95 -20.04 -0.89 -22.78
N LYS A 96 -19.02 -0.09 -22.42
CA LYS A 96 -17.60 -0.52 -22.46
C LYS A 96 -17.31 -1.70 -21.53
N PHE A 97 -17.87 -1.74 -20.32
CA PHE A 97 -17.72 -2.91 -19.45
C PHE A 97 -18.39 -4.16 -20.03
N ILE A 98 -19.58 -4.02 -20.62
CA ILE A 98 -20.29 -5.12 -21.28
C ILE A 98 -19.49 -5.64 -22.48
N GLU A 99 -18.92 -4.74 -23.26
CA GLU A 99 -18.03 -5.08 -24.40
C GLU A 99 -16.82 -5.88 -23.92
N LEU A 100 -16.10 -5.37 -22.91
CA LEU A 100 -14.95 -6.06 -22.32
C LEU A 100 -15.32 -7.47 -21.82
N ALA A 101 -16.38 -7.60 -21.02
CA ALA A 101 -16.80 -8.92 -20.51
C ALA A 101 -17.19 -9.88 -21.64
N ARG A 102 -17.85 -9.38 -22.69
CA ARG A 102 -18.25 -10.19 -23.86
C ARG A 102 -17.04 -10.67 -24.65
N GLU A 103 -16.04 -9.82 -24.86
CA GLU A 103 -14.83 -10.15 -25.61
C GLU A 103 -14.10 -11.36 -25.02
N TYR A 104 -14.04 -11.45 -23.69
CA TYR A 104 -13.42 -12.56 -22.97
C TYR A 104 -14.40 -13.70 -22.65
N GLY A 105 -15.67 -13.60 -23.06
CA GLY A 105 -16.69 -14.62 -22.79
C GLY A 105 -17.04 -14.79 -21.30
N GLN A 106 -16.85 -13.74 -20.50
CA GLN A 106 -17.05 -13.74 -19.04
C GLN A 106 -18.38 -13.07 -18.64
N GLN A 107 -18.78 -13.24 -17.39
CA GLN A 107 -20.03 -12.68 -16.87
C GLN A 107 -19.81 -11.36 -16.14
N LEU A 108 -20.78 -10.46 -16.24
CA LEU A 108 -20.77 -9.17 -15.58
C LEU A 108 -22.18 -8.80 -15.11
N PHE A 109 -22.30 -8.44 -13.83
CA PHE A 109 -23.51 -7.92 -13.23
C PHE A 109 -23.25 -6.54 -12.62
N PHE A 110 -24.25 -5.67 -12.72
CA PHE A 110 -24.21 -4.31 -12.19
C PHE A 110 -25.21 -4.20 -11.06
N TYR A 111 -24.81 -3.53 -9.98
CA TYR A 111 -25.64 -3.30 -8.81
C TYR A 111 -25.61 -1.81 -8.48
N ASN A 112 -26.75 -1.14 -8.55
CA ASN A 112 -26.87 0.26 -8.18
C ASN A 112 -27.05 0.36 -6.66
N VAL A 113 -25.94 0.40 -5.93
CA VAL A 113 -25.92 0.39 -4.47
C VAL A 113 -26.62 1.63 -3.89
N ALA A 114 -26.56 2.77 -4.58
CA ALA A 114 -27.26 3.98 -4.17
C ALA A 114 -28.79 3.80 -4.17
N GLU A 115 -29.31 3.00 -5.11
CA GLU A 115 -30.72 2.67 -5.21
C GLU A 115 -31.09 1.52 -4.26
N GLU A 116 -30.34 0.41 -4.30
CA GLU A 116 -30.62 -0.81 -3.55
C GLU A 116 -30.47 -0.63 -2.03
N CYS A 117 -29.54 0.21 -1.58
CA CYS A 117 -29.27 0.49 -0.18
C CYS A 117 -29.67 1.93 0.22
N LYS A 118 -30.64 2.53 -0.47
CA LYS A 118 -31.00 3.95 -0.31
C LYS A 118 -31.23 4.38 1.15
N ASP A 119 -32.03 3.62 1.90
CA ASP A 119 -32.38 3.98 3.28
C ASP A 119 -31.16 3.86 4.21
N LEU A 120 -30.39 2.77 4.06
CA LEU A 120 -29.15 2.54 4.80
C LEU A 120 -28.12 3.64 4.52
N LEU A 121 -27.97 4.04 3.25
CA LEU A 121 -27.05 5.10 2.84
C LEU A 121 -27.55 6.49 3.28
N ALA A 122 -28.86 6.72 3.37
CA ALA A 122 -29.41 7.95 3.92
C ALA A 122 -29.09 8.09 5.42
N GLU A 123 -29.25 7.00 6.20
CA GLU A 123 -28.84 6.99 7.61
C GLU A 123 -27.32 7.15 7.77
N ALA A 124 -26.54 6.44 6.96
CA ALA A 124 -25.08 6.57 6.94
C ALA A 124 -24.64 8.02 6.70
N ARG A 125 -25.29 8.72 5.75
CA ARG A 125 -25.04 10.15 5.48
C ARG A 125 -25.35 11.04 6.68
N GLU A 126 -26.40 10.77 7.45
CA GLU A 126 -26.70 11.56 8.66
C GLU A 126 -25.69 11.32 9.79
N ILE A 127 -25.21 10.09 9.96
CA ILE A 127 -24.12 9.78 10.91
C ILE A 127 -22.86 10.55 10.49
N PHE A 128 -22.54 10.53 9.20
CA PHE A 128 -21.37 11.19 8.63
C PHE A 128 -21.46 12.71 8.53
N ARG A 129 -22.64 13.31 8.36
CA ARG A 129 -22.79 14.79 8.32
C ARG A 129 -22.21 15.46 9.57
N ARG A 130 -22.00 14.70 10.65
CA ARG A 130 -21.32 15.13 11.87
C ARG A 130 -19.78 15.09 11.81
N ALA A 131 -19.19 14.40 10.83
CA ALA A 131 -17.76 14.18 10.61
C ALA A 131 -17.24 14.64 9.21
N VAL A 132 -18.12 14.96 8.26
CA VAL A 132 -17.79 15.27 6.85
C VAL A 132 -17.56 16.76 6.62
N ASP A 133 -16.34 17.21 6.89
CA ASP A 133 -15.73 18.35 6.17
C ASP A 133 -14.35 17.94 5.64
N THR A 134 -14.26 16.74 5.04
CA THR A 134 -13.00 16.25 4.46
C THR A 134 -13.18 15.78 3.02
N GLU A 135 -12.32 16.29 2.14
CA GLU A 135 -12.25 15.95 0.70
C GLU A 135 -11.88 14.47 0.43
N TYR A 136 -11.58 13.68 1.47
CA TYR A 136 -11.04 12.31 1.38
C TYR A 136 -12.11 11.21 1.35
N TYR A 137 -13.39 11.54 1.54
CA TYR A 137 -14.47 10.56 1.55
C TYR A 137 -15.03 10.30 0.14
N THR A 138 -14.94 9.04 -0.32
CA THR A 138 -15.71 8.58 -1.48
C THR A 138 -16.73 7.52 -1.06
N PRO A 139 -18.04 7.69 -1.34
CA PRO A 139 -19.06 6.67 -1.08
C PRO A 139 -18.72 5.30 -1.66
N ALA A 140 -18.00 5.27 -2.78
CA ALA A 140 -17.49 4.06 -3.44
C ALA A 140 -16.79 3.08 -2.51
N ALA A 141 -15.89 3.57 -1.65
CA ALA A 141 -15.06 2.70 -0.83
C ALA A 141 -15.91 1.91 0.19
N LEU A 142 -17.03 2.48 0.63
CA LEU A 142 -17.98 1.79 1.52
C LEU A 142 -18.84 0.74 0.83
N TYR A 143 -19.00 0.79 -0.50
CA TYR A 143 -19.86 -0.18 -1.20
C TYR A 143 -19.34 -1.62 -1.05
N ARG A 144 -18.03 -1.81 -0.82
CA ARG A 144 -17.48 -3.14 -0.49
C ARG A 144 -18.10 -3.75 0.77
N LEU A 145 -18.42 -2.93 1.77
CA LEU A 145 -19.07 -3.35 3.01
C LEU A 145 -20.53 -3.78 2.79
N LEU A 146 -21.12 -3.30 1.69
CA LEU A 146 -22.49 -3.59 1.29
C LEU A 146 -22.60 -4.82 0.37
N ALA A 147 -21.47 -5.39 -0.06
CA ALA A 147 -21.47 -6.60 -0.90
C ALA A 147 -22.27 -7.77 -0.29
N PRO A 148 -22.20 -8.08 1.02
CA PRO A 148 -23.03 -9.14 1.62
C PRO A 148 -24.54 -8.87 1.55
N ILE A 149 -24.95 -7.60 1.44
CA ILE A 149 -26.35 -7.16 1.40
C ILE A 149 -26.88 -7.18 -0.04
N VAL A 150 -26.08 -6.65 -0.97
CA VAL A 150 -26.45 -6.39 -2.37
C VAL A 150 -26.32 -7.63 -3.25
N LEU A 151 -25.28 -8.46 -3.04
CA LEU A 151 -25.07 -9.63 -3.90
C LEU A 151 -26.08 -10.75 -3.60
N PRO A 152 -26.50 -11.51 -4.63
CA PRO A 152 -27.39 -12.65 -4.49
C PRO A 152 -26.95 -13.66 -3.42
N ARG A 153 -27.92 -14.29 -2.75
CA ARG A 153 -27.68 -15.19 -1.59
C ARG A 153 -26.89 -16.45 -1.94
N ASP A 154 -26.92 -16.88 -3.19
CA ASP A 154 -26.15 -18.00 -3.73
C ASP A 154 -24.67 -17.63 -3.96
N VAL A 155 -24.33 -16.34 -4.06
CA VAL A 155 -22.93 -15.89 -4.02
C VAL A 155 -22.46 -15.91 -2.57
N LYS A 156 -21.78 -16.99 -2.18
CA LYS A 156 -21.29 -17.22 -0.79
C LYS A 156 -19.86 -16.76 -0.56
N ARG A 157 -19.10 -16.55 -1.62
CA ARG A 157 -17.68 -16.25 -1.57
C ARG A 157 -17.38 -15.18 -2.60
N LEU A 158 -16.45 -14.29 -2.28
CA LEU A 158 -16.14 -13.15 -3.15
C LEU A 158 -14.67 -12.77 -3.02
N ILE A 159 -14.00 -12.51 -4.13
CA ILE A 159 -12.78 -11.70 -4.12
C ILE A 159 -13.20 -10.26 -4.35
N TYR A 160 -12.84 -9.36 -3.45
CA TYR A 160 -12.98 -7.93 -3.68
C TYR A 160 -11.63 -7.35 -4.13
N LEU A 161 -11.66 -6.50 -5.16
CA LEU A 161 -10.51 -5.76 -5.67
C LEU A 161 -10.84 -4.27 -5.76
N ASP A 162 -9.91 -3.44 -5.31
CA ASP A 162 -9.92 -2.00 -5.57
C ASP A 162 -9.74 -1.72 -7.06
N ALA A 163 -10.25 -0.56 -7.49
CA ALA A 163 -10.28 -0.16 -8.89
C ALA A 163 -8.90 0.09 -9.50
N ASP A 164 -7.90 0.37 -8.66
CA ASP A 164 -6.51 0.63 -9.00
C ASP A 164 -5.64 -0.61 -8.74
N THR A 165 -6.19 -1.80 -8.98
CA THR A 165 -5.43 -3.06 -8.97
C THR A 165 -5.11 -3.56 -10.39
N ILE A 166 -4.04 -4.35 -10.52
CA ILE A 166 -3.70 -5.13 -11.72
C ILE A 166 -3.39 -6.56 -11.28
N VAL A 167 -4.12 -7.51 -11.84
CA VAL A 167 -3.99 -8.93 -11.53
C VAL A 167 -2.93 -9.53 -12.47
N HIS A 168 -1.73 -9.76 -11.94
CA HIS A 168 -0.60 -10.37 -12.66
C HIS A 168 -0.40 -11.82 -12.18
N MET A 169 -1.49 -12.57 -12.11
CA MET A 169 -1.51 -13.96 -11.65
C MET A 169 -2.81 -14.67 -12.05
N ASP A 170 -2.81 -16.01 -12.02
CA ASP A 170 -4.06 -16.76 -12.11
C ASP A 170 -4.87 -16.61 -10.82
N ILE A 171 -5.98 -15.87 -10.90
CA ILE A 171 -6.86 -15.56 -9.77
C ILE A 171 -7.39 -16.79 -9.04
N ARG A 172 -7.45 -17.96 -9.69
CA ARG A 172 -7.86 -19.23 -9.03
C ARG A 172 -6.98 -19.54 -7.84
N LYS A 173 -5.68 -19.24 -7.91
CA LYS A 173 -4.75 -19.43 -6.80
C LYS A 173 -5.13 -18.60 -5.57
N PHE A 174 -5.78 -17.46 -5.77
CA PHE A 174 -6.32 -16.65 -4.68
C PHE A 174 -7.68 -17.19 -4.20
N TRP A 175 -8.57 -17.46 -5.15
CA TRP A 175 -9.93 -17.95 -4.88
C TRP A 175 -9.95 -19.24 -4.06
N GLU A 176 -9.04 -20.16 -4.36
CA GLU A 176 -8.98 -21.49 -3.77
C GLU A 176 -8.51 -21.50 -2.30
N ILE A 177 -7.94 -20.41 -1.78
CA ILE A 177 -7.39 -20.35 -0.42
C ILE A 177 -8.48 -20.64 0.62
N TYR A 178 -8.34 -21.71 1.39
CA TYR A 178 -9.29 -21.99 2.45
C TYR A 178 -9.20 -20.96 3.58
N LEU A 179 -10.31 -20.26 3.88
CA LEU A 179 -10.36 -19.19 4.89
C LEU A 179 -10.25 -19.68 6.35
N ASP A 180 -10.16 -21.00 6.56
CA ASP A 180 -10.07 -21.65 7.88
C ASP A 180 -11.13 -21.17 8.89
N GLY A 181 -12.34 -20.92 8.38
CA GLY A 181 -13.46 -20.46 9.19
C GLY A 181 -13.51 -18.95 9.45
N ASN A 182 -12.56 -18.16 8.93
CA ASN A 182 -12.59 -16.71 9.04
C ASN A 182 -13.59 -16.05 8.07
N PRO A 183 -14.26 -14.95 8.45
CA PRO A 183 -15.10 -14.14 7.56
C PRO A 183 -14.37 -13.57 6.34
N LEU A 184 -13.08 -13.27 6.47
CA LEU A 184 -12.27 -12.78 5.36
C LEU A 184 -10.78 -13.16 5.49
N GLY A 185 -10.04 -12.98 4.40
CA GLY A 185 -8.58 -12.97 4.38
C GLY A 185 -8.07 -11.69 3.72
N ALA A 186 -6.98 -11.14 4.26
CA ALA A 186 -6.36 -9.91 3.80
C ALA A 186 -4.84 -9.90 4.06
N VAL A 187 -4.11 -9.04 3.34
CA VAL A 187 -2.67 -8.83 3.54
C VAL A 187 -2.46 -7.72 4.56
N THR A 188 -1.65 -8.01 5.59
CA THR A 188 -1.31 -7.02 6.63
C THR A 188 -0.17 -6.13 6.20
N GLU A 189 -0.11 -4.93 6.77
CA GLU A 189 1.04 -4.05 6.56
C GLU A 189 2.34 -4.66 7.08
N ARG A 190 2.29 -5.32 8.25
CA ARG A 190 3.40 -6.11 8.78
C ARG A 190 3.93 -7.09 7.74
N THR A 191 3.04 -7.86 7.10
CA THR A 191 3.42 -8.85 6.09
C THR A 191 4.18 -8.21 4.92
N LEU A 192 3.78 -7.02 4.48
CA LEU A 192 4.49 -6.28 3.44
C LEU A 192 5.85 -5.75 3.94
N MET A 193 5.91 -5.20 5.15
CA MET A 193 7.15 -4.68 5.71
C MET A 193 8.20 -5.79 5.93
N GLU A 194 7.77 -6.95 6.43
CA GLU A 194 8.63 -8.13 6.58
C GLU A 194 9.17 -8.60 5.22
N HIS A 195 8.32 -8.62 4.18
CA HIS A 195 8.75 -9.00 2.84
C HIS A 195 9.83 -8.06 2.28
N TYR A 196 9.63 -6.73 2.38
CA TYR A 196 10.58 -5.74 1.88
C TYR A 196 11.69 -5.38 2.88
N GLN A 197 11.85 -6.17 3.95
CA GLN A 197 12.88 -6.00 4.98
C GLN A 197 12.92 -4.59 5.57
N LYS A 198 11.74 -3.97 5.72
CA LYS A 198 11.62 -2.66 6.33
C LYS A 198 11.73 -2.80 7.84
N GLN A 199 12.71 -2.10 8.43
CA GLN A 199 12.73 -1.94 9.87
C GLN A 199 11.46 -1.22 10.30
N ILE A 200 10.89 -1.65 11.43
CA ILE A 200 9.77 -0.98 12.07
C ILE A 200 10.26 0.41 12.46
N ASP A 201 9.94 1.41 11.64
CA ASP A 201 9.96 2.77 12.11
C ASP A 201 8.81 2.90 13.10
N ARG A 202 9.09 2.73 14.39
CA ARG A 202 8.08 2.87 15.47
C ARG A 202 7.55 4.31 15.57
N SER A 203 8.08 5.25 14.77
CA SER A 203 7.53 6.59 14.59
C SER A 203 6.48 6.66 13.47
N ILE A 204 6.28 5.60 12.68
CA ILE A 204 5.03 5.40 11.92
C ILE A 204 3.93 5.47 12.97
N ASP A 205 3.21 6.58 12.95
CA ASP A 205 2.34 7.07 14.01
C ASP A 205 1.58 5.89 14.61
N GLU A 206 1.90 5.50 15.85
CA GLU A 206 1.17 4.45 16.57
C GLU A 206 -0.35 4.71 16.53
N ARG A 207 -0.76 5.97 16.32
CA ARG A 207 -2.15 6.42 16.09
C ARG A 207 -2.78 5.98 14.77
N LEU A 208 -2.01 5.66 13.73
CA LEU A 208 -2.54 5.20 12.44
C LEU A 208 -3.15 3.79 12.53
N TYR A 209 -2.67 2.98 13.49
CA TYR A 209 -2.95 1.55 13.53
C TYR A 209 -3.54 1.06 14.86
N LEU A 210 -3.38 1.85 15.93
CA LEU A 210 -3.95 1.53 17.23
C LEU A 210 -5.24 2.30 17.44
N PHE A 211 -6.36 1.59 17.37
CA PHE A 211 -7.56 2.07 18.03
C PHE A 211 -7.49 1.62 19.49
N LYS A 212 -7.38 2.57 20.42
CA LYS A 212 -7.23 2.25 21.86
C LYS A 212 -8.34 1.37 22.42
N ASN A 213 -9.48 1.33 21.72
CA ASN A 213 -10.67 0.56 22.07
C ASN A 213 -11.01 -0.55 21.06
N SER A 214 -10.05 -1.02 20.24
CA SER A 214 -10.23 -2.18 19.36
C SER A 214 -9.11 -3.22 19.51
N TRP A 215 -9.17 -4.26 18.69
CA TRP A 215 -8.14 -5.31 18.56
C TRP A 215 -7.18 -5.07 17.40
N THR A 216 -7.23 -3.86 16.83
CA THR A 216 -6.36 -3.45 15.73
C THR A 216 -5.05 -2.94 16.28
N ASP A 217 -3.97 -3.53 15.80
CA ASP A 217 -2.62 -3.07 16.00
C ASP A 217 -1.83 -3.23 14.68
N PHE A 218 -0.53 -2.99 14.75
CA PHE A 218 0.35 -3.13 13.58
C PHE A 218 0.36 -4.56 12.99
N ASP A 219 0.11 -5.58 13.80
CA ASP A 219 0.13 -6.99 13.38
C ASP A 219 -1.21 -7.41 12.77
N THR A 220 -2.29 -6.77 13.19
CA THR A 220 -3.66 -7.10 12.78
C THR A 220 -4.29 -6.09 11.82
N CYS A 221 -3.64 -4.95 11.55
CA CYS A 221 -4.09 -4.00 10.54
C CYS A 221 -3.78 -4.52 9.13
N PHE A 222 -4.82 -4.59 8.30
CA PHE A 222 -4.72 -5.00 6.90
C PHE A 222 -5.23 -3.93 5.94
N ASN A 223 -4.71 -4.00 4.71
CA ASN A 223 -5.18 -3.18 3.60
C ASN A 223 -6.52 -3.72 3.08
N SER A 224 -7.51 -2.84 2.90
CA SER A 224 -8.85 -3.25 2.46
C SER A 224 -8.99 -3.46 0.95
N GLY A 225 -7.97 -3.13 0.15
CA GLY A 225 -8.06 -3.09 -1.31
C GLY A 225 -8.04 -4.43 -2.02
N VAL A 226 -7.61 -5.49 -1.34
CA VAL A 226 -7.74 -6.86 -1.83
C VAL A 226 -8.20 -7.76 -0.69
N LEU A 227 -9.40 -8.34 -0.82
CA LEU A 227 -10.03 -9.17 0.20
C LEU A 227 -10.54 -10.47 -0.40
N LEU A 228 -10.38 -11.56 0.33
CA LEU A 228 -11.09 -12.81 0.08
C LEU A 228 -12.18 -12.97 1.14
N MET A 229 -13.44 -12.94 0.75
CA MET A 229 -14.58 -12.79 1.66
C MET A 229 -15.46 -14.04 1.65
N ASP A 230 -15.87 -14.48 2.84
CA ASP A 230 -16.96 -15.42 3.06
C ASP A 230 -18.25 -14.62 3.31
N LEU A 231 -19.02 -14.40 2.24
CA LEU A 231 -20.24 -13.61 2.31
C LEU A 231 -21.34 -14.31 3.12
N GLU A 232 -21.32 -15.64 3.23
CA GLU A 232 -22.28 -16.36 4.09
C GLU A 232 -22.03 -16.00 5.56
N LYS A 233 -20.77 -16.14 6.03
CA LYS A 233 -20.39 -15.72 7.39
C LYS A 233 -20.65 -14.25 7.65
N MET A 234 -20.30 -13.37 6.71
CA MET A 234 -20.51 -11.93 6.89
C MET A 234 -22.00 -11.58 6.97
N ARG A 235 -22.89 -12.28 6.24
CA ARG A 235 -24.34 -12.10 6.38
C ARG A 235 -24.85 -12.55 7.75
N ASP A 236 -24.31 -13.64 8.30
CA ASP A 236 -24.68 -14.13 9.63
C ASP A 236 -24.27 -13.17 10.76
N MET A 237 -23.22 -12.37 10.55
CA MET A 237 -22.79 -11.31 11.48
C MET A 237 -23.72 -10.09 11.48
N GLY A 238 -24.49 -9.87 10.40
CA GLY A 238 -25.33 -8.69 10.20
C GLY A 238 -24.61 -7.56 9.45
N GLU A 239 -25.31 -6.43 9.27
CA GLU A 239 -24.71 -5.25 8.62
C GLU A 239 -23.66 -4.60 9.54
N ILE A 240 -22.56 -4.17 8.94
CA ILE A 240 -21.42 -3.58 9.68
C ILE A 240 -21.23 -2.09 9.37
N LEU A 241 -21.99 -1.55 8.41
CA LEU A 241 -21.78 -0.18 7.94
C LEU A 241 -22.16 0.81 9.05
N LEU A 242 -23.42 0.83 9.50
CA LEU A 242 -23.85 1.86 10.45
C LEU A 242 -23.12 1.82 11.80
N PRO A 243 -22.86 0.64 12.41
CA PRO A 243 -22.10 0.58 13.66
C PRO A 243 -20.64 0.95 13.44
N GLY A 244 -20.04 0.57 12.31
CA GLY A 244 -18.70 1.00 11.93
C GLY A 244 -18.59 2.51 11.76
N LEU A 245 -19.59 3.15 11.14
CA LEU A 245 -19.63 4.61 11.03
C LEU A 245 -19.78 5.30 12.37
N ARG A 246 -20.60 4.76 13.27
CA ARG A 246 -20.70 5.28 14.64
C ARG A 246 -19.36 5.16 15.38
N PHE A 247 -18.62 4.08 15.16
CA PHE A 247 -17.27 3.91 15.71
C PHE A 247 -16.30 4.98 15.17
N ILE A 248 -16.24 5.17 13.85
CA ILE A 248 -15.40 6.22 13.23
C ILE A 248 -15.70 7.59 13.83
N VAL A 249 -16.98 7.98 13.92
CA VAL A 249 -17.37 9.29 14.47
C VAL A 249 -16.97 9.45 15.94
N GLN A 250 -16.94 8.36 16.71
CA GLN A 250 -16.50 8.39 18.11
C GLN A 250 -14.97 8.46 18.25
N HIS A 251 -14.23 8.10 17.21
CA HIS A 251 -12.77 7.96 17.19
C HIS A 251 -12.13 8.68 15.99
N GLU A 252 -12.69 9.84 15.60
CA GLU A 252 -12.33 10.55 14.36
C GLU A 252 -10.84 10.96 14.30
N GLU A 253 -10.21 11.21 15.45
CA GLU A 253 -8.78 11.54 15.53
C GLU A 253 -7.87 10.32 15.24
N GLU A 254 -8.40 9.11 15.39
CA GLU A 254 -7.70 7.82 15.22
C GLU A 254 -8.04 7.16 13.87
N CYS A 255 -9.15 7.53 13.22
CA CYS A 255 -9.62 6.91 11.98
C CYS A 255 -9.30 7.78 10.75
N ARG A 256 -8.51 7.24 9.81
CA ARG A 256 -8.08 7.97 8.58
C ARG A 256 -8.48 7.28 7.28
N PHE A 257 -8.87 6.00 7.34
CA PHE A 257 -9.07 5.14 6.17
C PHE A 257 -10.48 4.54 6.09
N PHE A 258 -11.46 5.12 6.80
CA PHE A 258 -12.89 4.86 6.68
C PHE A 258 -13.28 3.38 6.54
N ASP A 259 -13.52 2.88 5.32
CA ASP A 259 -13.92 1.49 5.06
C ASP A 259 -12.88 0.49 5.59
N GLN A 260 -11.59 0.79 5.45
CA GLN A 260 -10.51 -0.02 6.01
C GLN A 260 -10.55 -0.02 7.53
N ASP A 261 -10.82 1.13 8.16
CA ASP A 261 -10.92 1.22 9.63
C ASP A 261 -12.13 0.43 10.15
N ILE A 262 -13.26 0.45 9.44
CA ILE A 262 -14.45 -0.36 9.77
C ILE A 262 -14.10 -1.85 9.66
N LEU A 263 -13.48 -2.28 8.56
CA LEU A 263 -13.10 -3.68 8.39
C LEU A 263 -12.11 -4.13 9.47
N ASN A 264 -11.08 -3.35 9.75
CA ASN A 264 -10.13 -3.66 10.81
C ASN A 264 -10.81 -3.69 12.19
N TYR A 265 -11.74 -2.77 12.47
CA TYR A 265 -12.51 -2.76 13.71
C TYR A 265 -13.31 -4.06 13.94
N PHE A 266 -13.98 -4.57 12.89
CA PHE A 266 -14.80 -5.78 12.98
C PHE A 266 -14.00 -7.08 12.88
N PHE A 267 -12.90 -7.11 12.12
CA PHE A 267 -12.26 -8.36 11.69
C PHE A 267 -10.82 -8.54 12.17
N ALA A 268 -10.19 -7.57 12.84
CA ALA A 268 -8.80 -7.70 13.31
C ALA A 268 -8.51 -8.94 14.18
N ARG A 269 -9.54 -9.55 14.79
CA ARG A 269 -9.43 -10.81 15.54
C ARG A 269 -9.59 -12.07 14.70
N ASP A 270 -10.43 -11.99 13.69
CA ASP A 270 -11.03 -13.12 12.99
C ASP A 270 -10.85 -12.91 11.49
N PHE A 271 -9.61 -12.95 11.01
CA PHE A 271 -9.27 -12.93 9.59
C PHE A 271 -8.11 -13.86 9.29
N LEU A 272 -8.03 -14.33 8.05
CA LEU A 272 -6.89 -15.09 7.54
C LEU A 272 -5.79 -14.12 7.07
N HIS A 273 -4.61 -14.21 7.68
CA HIS A 273 -3.41 -13.51 7.18
C HIS A 273 -2.98 -14.12 5.84
N LEU A 274 -3.06 -13.31 4.78
CA LEU A 274 -2.67 -13.72 3.43
C LEU A 274 -1.18 -13.45 3.15
N PRO A 275 -0.55 -14.23 2.25
CA PRO A 275 0.76 -13.90 1.69
C PRO A 275 0.81 -12.52 1.03
N TRP A 276 1.97 -11.86 1.15
CA TRP A 276 2.21 -10.49 0.66
C TRP A 276 1.83 -10.28 -0.82
N ASN A 277 2.01 -11.30 -1.67
CA ASN A 277 1.82 -11.17 -3.11
C ASN A 277 0.35 -11.08 -3.55
N TYR A 278 -0.60 -11.30 -2.65
CA TYR A 278 -2.03 -11.06 -2.93
C TYR A 278 -2.43 -9.58 -2.81
N ASN A 279 -1.54 -8.69 -2.35
CA ASN A 279 -1.77 -7.24 -2.34
C ASN A 279 -0.43 -6.48 -2.33
N ILE A 280 0.24 -6.46 -3.48
CA ILE A 280 1.54 -5.85 -3.67
C ILE A 280 1.37 -4.34 -3.82
N LEU A 281 1.83 -3.56 -2.84
CA LEU A 281 1.90 -2.11 -2.98
C LEU A 281 2.90 -1.75 -4.09
N GLN A 282 2.39 -1.24 -5.21
CA GLN A 282 3.21 -1.07 -6.41
C GLN A 282 4.41 -0.14 -6.19
N SER A 283 4.26 0.92 -5.40
CA SER A 283 5.36 1.83 -5.07
C SER A 283 6.45 1.16 -4.24
N TRP A 284 6.07 0.28 -3.32
CA TRP A 284 7.03 -0.47 -2.50
C TRP A 284 7.77 -1.51 -3.32
N ASP A 285 7.07 -2.22 -4.20
CA ASP A 285 7.69 -3.19 -5.11
C ASP A 285 8.63 -2.50 -6.11
N ARG A 286 8.26 -1.32 -6.62
CA ARG A 286 9.15 -0.49 -7.46
C ARG A 286 10.44 -0.13 -6.74
N ASP A 287 10.34 0.28 -5.48
CA ASP A 287 11.49 0.79 -4.73
C ASP A 287 12.38 -0.32 -4.14
N TRP A 288 11.78 -1.45 -3.75
CA TRP A 288 12.45 -2.50 -2.94
C TRP A 288 12.26 -3.93 -3.45
N GLY A 289 11.41 -4.13 -4.44
CA GLY A 289 11.15 -5.44 -5.03
C GLY A 289 12.22 -5.87 -6.05
N SER A 290 11.91 -6.96 -6.74
CA SER A 290 12.77 -7.47 -7.83
C SER A 290 12.79 -6.51 -9.03
N PRO A 291 13.75 -6.58 -9.96
CA PRO A 291 13.69 -5.74 -11.17
C PRO A 291 12.44 -6.00 -12.02
N GLU A 292 12.07 -7.26 -12.20
CA GLU A 292 10.84 -7.66 -12.90
C GLU A 292 9.70 -7.95 -11.91
N PRO A 293 8.43 -7.79 -12.33
CA PRO A 293 7.27 -8.08 -11.50
C PRO A 293 7.21 -9.57 -11.21
N VAL A 294 6.77 -9.91 -10.00
CA VAL A 294 6.49 -11.30 -9.64
C VAL A 294 5.00 -11.59 -9.79
N GLU A 295 4.63 -12.86 -9.76
CA GLU A 295 3.23 -13.26 -9.74
C GLU A 295 2.50 -12.71 -8.50
N GLY A 296 1.47 -11.89 -8.73
CA GLY A 296 0.67 -11.30 -7.66
C GLY A 296 -0.39 -10.31 -8.13
N ILE A 297 -1.01 -9.62 -7.18
CA ILE A 297 -1.98 -8.55 -7.43
C ILE A 297 -1.33 -7.22 -7.05
N TYR A 298 -1.09 -6.37 -8.04
CA TYR A 298 -0.44 -5.07 -7.89
C TYR A 298 -1.47 -3.99 -7.58
N HIS A 299 -1.27 -3.26 -6.49
CA HIS A 299 -2.17 -2.20 -6.01
C HIS A 299 -1.50 -0.83 -6.17
N TYR A 300 -2.05 -0.01 -7.07
CA TYR A 300 -1.54 1.30 -7.47
C TYR A 300 -2.11 2.42 -6.61
N MET A 301 -2.01 2.26 -5.28
CA MET A 301 -2.53 3.23 -4.32
C MET A 301 -2.03 4.65 -4.62
N GLY A 302 -2.97 5.59 -4.71
CA GLY A 302 -2.65 7.01 -4.90
C GLY A 302 -2.21 7.35 -6.33
N ARG A 303 -1.09 8.08 -6.48
CA ARG A 303 -0.59 8.58 -7.79
C ARG A 303 0.73 7.91 -8.17
N THR A 304 0.74 6.59 -8.20
CA THR A 304 1.96 5.78 -8.35
C THR A 304 2.21 5.28 -9.78
N LEU A 305 1.15 5.13 -10.58
CA LEU A 305 1.24 4.82 -12.01
C LEU A 305 1.92 5.96 -12.78
N ARG A 306 2.92 5.61 -13.59
CA ARG A 306 3.64 6.57 -14.46
C ARG A 306 3.54 6.12 -15.91
N TYR A 307 3.56 7.07 -16.85
CA TYR A 307 3.67 6.77 -18.28
C TYR A 307 5.12 6.39 -18.63
N ASN A 308 5.59 5.24 -18.17
CA ASN A 308 6.96 4.76 -18.34
C ASN A 308 6.96 3.28 -18.75
N PHE A 309 7.26 2.97 -20.01
CA PHE A 309 7.24 1.59 -20.51
C PHE A 309 8.40 0.72 -19.95
N GLU A 310 9.51 1.36 -19.58
CA GLU A 310 10.71 0.68 -19.06
C GLU A 310 10.58 0.31 -17.59
N GLU A 311 9.59 0.85 -16.88
CA GLU A 311 9.23 0.38 -15.55
C GLU A 311 8.27 -0.81 -15.69
N PRO A 312 8.69 -2.05 -15.36
CA PRO A 312 7.88 -3.23 -15.63
C PRO A 312 6.51 -3.23 -14.92
N ARG A 313 6.39 -2.56 -13.77
CA ARG A 313 5.08 -2.41 -13.09
C ARG A 313 4.16 -1.43 -13.82
N ASP A 314 4.69 -0.40 -14.46
CA ASP A 314 3.86 0.46 -15.29
C ASP A 314 3.50 -0.27 -16.60
N ARG A 315 4.43 -1.05 -17.15
CA ARG A 315 4.22 -1.89 -18.34
C ARG A 315 3.03 -2.84 -18.20
N ILE A 316 2.92 -3.61 -17.11
CA ILE A 316 1.80 -4.56 -16.92
C ILE A 316 0.43 -3.85 -16.87
N PHE A 317 0.37 -2.61 -16.36
CA PHE A 317 -0.85 -1.81 -16.42
C PHE A 317 -1.21 -1.46 -17.87
N TYR A 318 -0.25 -0.94 -18.65
CA TYR A 318 -0.52 -0.54 -20.02
C TYR A 318 -0.79 -1.73 -20.94
N GLU A 319 -0.14 -2.88 -20.73
CA GLU A 319 -0.40 -4.12 -21.46
C GLU A 319 -1.87 -4.58 -21.32
N ALA A 320 -2.45 -4.43 -20.13
CA ALA A 320 -3.87 -4.66 -19.91
C ALA A 320 -4.72 -3.52 -20.49
N PHE A 321 -4.36 -2.27 -20.21
CA PHE A 321 -5.15 -1.09 -20.58
C PHE A 321 -5.36 -0.95 -22.09
N VAL A 322 -4.34 -1.22 -22.91
CA VAL A 322 -4.42 -1.10 -24.38
C VAL A 322 -5.40 -2.08 -25.02
N LYS A 323 -5.74 -3.16 -24.31
CA LYS A 323 -6.75 -4.15 -24.73
C LYS A 323 -8.16 -3.79 -24.28
N THR A 324 -8.35 -2.65 -23.61
CA THR A 324 -9.67 -2.25 -23.10
C THR A 324 -10.38 -1.29 -24.04
N PRO A 325 -11.73 -1.25 -24.02
CA PRO A 325 -12.53 -0.24 -24.74
C PRO A 325 -12.31 1.22 -24.27
N TRP A 326 -11.51 1.43 -23.23
CA TRP A 326 -11.11 2.77 -22.77
C TRP A 326 -9.80 3.26 -23.37
N CYS A 327 -9.07 2.43 -24.10
CA CYS A 327 -7.84 2.87 -24.73
C CYS A 327 -8.13 3.80 -25.90
N ASP A 328 -7.89 5.10 -25.67
CA ASP A 328 -7.96 6.14 -26.69
C ASP A 328 -6.75 7.08 -26.61
N ALA A 329 -6.54 7.86 -27.67
CA ALA A 329 -5.44 8.82 -27.76
C ALA A 329 -5.53 9.92 -26.69
N GLU A 330 -6.75 10.28 -26.27
CA GLU A 330 -6.96 11.33 -25.27
C GLU A 330 -6.44 10.89 -23.89
N PHE A 331 -6.72 9.66 -23.48
CA PHE A 331 -6.20 9.09 -22.25
C PHE A 331 -4.68 9.04 -22.25
N LEU A 332 -4.07 8.51 -23.31
CA LEU A 332 -2.61 8.37 -23.41
C LEU A 332 -1.93 9.75 -23.30
N CYS A 333 -2.44 10.75 -24.02
CA CYS A 333 -1.95 12.12 -23.94
C CYS A 333 -2.12 12.74 -22.55
N LYS A 334 -3.27 12.54 -21.89
CA LYS A 334 -3.50 13.04 -20.52
C LYS A 334 -2.59 12.36 -19.50
N SER A 335 -2.39 11.05 -19.61
CA SER A 335 -1.52 10.27 -18.74
C SER A 335 -0.06 10.73 -18.86
N TYR A 336 0.42 10.95 -20.09
CA TYR A 336 1.72 11.55 -20.35
C TYR A 336 1.85 12.96 -19.75
N ALA A 337 0.85 13.83 -19.94
CA ALA A 337 0.87 15.19 -19.40
C ALA A 337 0.93 15.21 -17.86
N VAL A 338 0.16 14.34 -17.19
CA VAL A 338 0.19 14.19 -15.73
C VAL A 338 1.57 13.71 -15.27
N THR A 339 2.12 12.68 -15.90
CA THR A 339 3.44 12.13 -15.59
C THR A 339 4.52 13.21 -15.72
N ARG A 340 4.53 13.95 -16.84
CA ARG A 340 5.45 15.06 -17.07
C ARG A 340 5.36 16.13 -15.98
N ASN A 341 4.14 16.49 -15.55
CA ASN A 341 3.95 17.52 -14.52
C ASN A 341 4.42 17.05 -13.13
N ILE A 342 4.21 15.77 -12.80
CA ILE A 342 4.73 15.17 -11.55
C ILE A 342 6.26 15.21 -11.55
N LEU A 343 6.88 14.74 -12.63
CA LEU A 343 8.34 14.73 -12.78
C LEU A 343 8.94 16.15 -12.74
N ALA A 344 8.28 17.12 -13.37
CA ALA A 344 8.70 18.52 -13.30
C ALA A 344 8.65 19.06 -11.86
N GLY A 345 7.59 18.75 -11.10
CA GLY A 345 7.49 19.14 -9.69
C GLY A 345 8.53 18.46 -8.79
N GLU A 346 8.87 17.20 -9.04
CA GLU A 346 9.95 16.52 -8.33
C GLU A 346 11.32 17.13 -8.63
N LEU A 347 11.58 17.48 -9.90
CA LEU A 347 12.79 18.16 -10.32
C LEU A 347 12.92 19.56 -9.68
N GLU A 348 11.83 20.34 -9.62
CA GLU A 348 11.82 21.64 -8.93
C GLU A 348 12.18 21.52 -7.45
N LYS A 349 11.60 20.54 -6.73
CA LYS A 349 11.96 20.25 -5.33
C LYS A 349 13.42 19.84 -5.19
N PHE A 350 13.95 19.07 -6.13
CA PHE A 350 15.36 18.70 -6.15
C PHE A 350 16.27 19.92 -6.32
N VAL A 351 15.94 20.80 -7.29
CA VAL A 351 16.70 22.04 -7.54
C VAL A 351 16.66 22.95 -6.30
N ASP A 352 15.53 23.08 -5.61
CA ASP A 352 15.43 23.86 -4.37
C ASP A 352 16.34 23.29 -3.26
N ARG A 353 16.31 21.96 -3.04
CA ARG A 353 17.19 21.28 -2.08
C ARG A 353 18.68 21.50 -2.40
N ASN A 354 19.06 21.46 -3.68
CA ASN A 354 20.44 21.71 -4.09
C ASN A 354 20.87 23.15 -3.90
N ARG A 355 19.97 24.12 -4.12
CA ARG A 355 20.24 25.53 -3.79
C ARG A 355 20.44 25.72 -2.30
N LYS A 356 19.61 25.10 -1.45
CA LYS A 356 19.77 25.11 0.01
C LYS A 356 21.08 24.49 0.44
N ALA A 357 21.42 23.31 -0.08
CA ALA A 357 22.71 22.67 0.19
C ALA A 357 23.89 23.54 -0.24
N SER A 358 23.84 24.13 -1.44
CA SER A 358 24.87 25.05 -1.95
C SER A 358 25.03 26.28 -1.06
N ALA A 359 23.93 26.84 -0.54
CA ALA A 359 23.95 27.96 0.39
C ALA A 359 24.56 27.56 1.74
N ALA A 360 24.21 26.38 2.28
CA ALA A 360 24.77 25.86 3.51
C ALA A 360 26.29 25.66 3.39
N TRP A 361 26.76 25.12 2.27
CA TRP A 361 28.18 24.88 2.04
C TRP A 361 28.94 26.14 1.66
N ALA A 362 28.26 27.26 1.36
CA ALA A 362 28.93 28.49 0.99
C ALA A 362 29.86 28.94 2.14
N ARG A 363 31.18 28.90 1.87
CA ARG A 363 32.26 29.25 2.81
C ARG A 363 32.52 28.25 3.95
N ARG A 364 31.97 27.02 3.86
CA ARG A 364 32.24 25.93 4.81
C ARG A 364 32.76 24.69 4.09
N LYS A 365 33.56 23.87 4.77
CA LYS A 365 34.01 22.57 4.24
C LYS A 365 32.93 21.51 4.45
N ARG A 366 32.77 20.60 3.48
CA ARG A 366 31.80 19.50 3.58
C ARG A 366 32.45 18.34 4.35
N VAL A 367 31.69 17.71 5.24
CA VAL A 367 32.08 16.48 5.93
C VAL A 367 31.09 15.40 5.58
N PHE A 368 31.53 14.44 4.77
CA PHE A 368 30.68 13.33 4.38
C PHE A 368 30.71 12.27 5.48
N VAL A 369 29.56 11.69 5.80
CA VAL A 369 29.42 10.67 6.85
C VAL A 369 28.61 9.51 6.29
N GLY A 370 29.14 8.29 6.33
CA GLY A 370 28.44 7.12 5.82
C GLY A 370 29.23 5.81 5.98
N PRO A 371 28.68 4.67 5.52
CA PRO A 371 29.33 3.38 5.59
C PRO A 371 30.70 3.39 4.92
N LYS A 372 31.69 2.71 5.51
CA LYS A 372 33.03 2.63 4.90
C LYS A 372 33.00 2.05 3.49
N ALA A 373 32.07 1.13 3.24
CA ALA A 373 31.85 0.50 1.94
C ALA A 373 31.39 1.49 0.86
N ASP A 374 30.74 2.61 1.23
CA ASP A 374 30.20 3.59 0.29
C ASP A 374 31.17 4.76 0.04
N GLU A 375 32.30 4.86 0.75
CA GLU A 375 33.20 6.03 0.68
C GLU A 375 33.69 6.32 -0.75
N GLU A 376 34.20 5.30 -1.44
CA GLU A 376 34.75 5.47 -2.79
C GLU A 376 33.67 5.98 -3.77
N LYS A 377 32.49 5.35 -3.73
CA LYS A 377 31.33 5.73 -4.54
C LYS A 377 30.86 7.16 -4.25
N LEU A 378 30.78 7.55 -2.99
CA LEU A 378 30.35 8.90 -2.60
C LEU A 378 31.37 9.96 -2.98
N ARG A 379 32.67 9.65 -2.84
CA ARG A 379 33.75 10.54 -3.28
C ARG A 379 33.71 10.80 -4.78
N GLU A 380 33.49 9.76 -5.57
CA GLU A 380 33.31 9.87 -7.02
C GLU A 380 32.05 10.69 -7.36
N MET A 381 30.90 10.30 -6.80
CA MET A 381 29.60 10.88 -7.12
C MET A 381 29.50 12.38 -6.81
N PHE A 382 30.15 12.84 -5.75
CA PHE A 382 30.13 14.26 -5.34
C PHE A 382 31.44 15.00 -5.66
N MET A 383 32.36 14.36 -6.40
CA MET A 383 33.66 14.90 -6.77
C MET A 383 34.41 15.48 -5.56
N LEU A 384 34.49 14.71 -4.46
CA LEU A 384 35.16 15.15 -3.25
C LEU A 384 36.66 15.34 -3.52
N ALA A 385 37.20 16.47 -3.12
CA ALA A 385 38.64 16.67 -3.12
C ALA A 385 39.31 15.72 -2.12
N GLN A 386 40.59 15.41 -2.33
CA GLN A 386 41.33 14.50 -1.44
C GLN A 386 41.41 15.02 0.00
N ASP A 387 41.40 16.34 0.20
CA ASP A 387 41.43 16.98 1.51
C ASP A 387 40.04 17.16 2.14
N GLU A 388 38.96 16.80 1.43
CA GLU A 388 37.63 16.80 2.00
C GLU A 388 37.39 15.56 2.88
N PRO A 389 36.97 15.77 4.14
CA PRO A 389 36.86 14.70 5.11
C PRO A 389 35.67 13.78 4.85
N TYR A 390 35.91 12.49 5.10
CA TYR A 390 34.90 11.45 5.15
C TYR A 390 35.01 10.73 6.49
N ILE A 391 33.88 10.58 7.18
CA ILE A 391 33.76 9.85 8.44
C ILE A 391 33.04 8.54 8.15
N ALA A 392 33.78 7.44 8.27
CA ALA A 392 33.21 6.11 8.19
C ALA A 392 32.37 5.83 9.44
N LEU A 393 31.06 5.72 9.26
CA LEU A 393 30.09 5.55 10.32
C LEU A 393 28.91 4.73 9.78
N ASP A 394 28.62 3.59 10.44
CA ASP A 394 27.42 2.79 10.21
C ASP A 394 26.42 3.03 11.36
N GLU A 395 25.96 2.00 12.06
CA GLU A 395 25.10 2.14 13.25
C GLU A 395 25.85 2.53 14.54
N GLY A 396 27.17 2.73 14.47
CA GLY A 396 28.01 3.00 15.64
C GLY A 396 27.62 4.25 16.45
N TRP A 397 26.90 5.20 15.82
CA TRP A 397 26.41 6.40 16.49
C TRP A 397 25.41 6.10 17.62
N LYS A 398 24.75 4.93 17.62
CA LYS A 398 23.85 4.48 18.68
C LYS A 398 24.55 4.33 20.04
N HIS A 399 25.88 4.15 20.04
CA HIS A 399 26.70 4.05 21.25
C HIS A 399 27.45 5.35 21.58
N GLY A 400 27.26 6.40 20.78
CA GLY A 400 27.92 7.68 20.91
C GLY A 400 28.24 8.27 19.53
N LEU A 401 27.82 9.51 19.31
CA LEU A 401 28.09 10.25 18.08
C LEU A 401 29.30 11.15 18.29
N ASN A 402 30.40 10.85 17.60
CA ASN A 402 31.62 11.67 17.62
C ASN A 402 31.83 12.34 16.25
N LEU A 403 31.65 13.65 16.21
CA LEU A 403 31.75 14.48 15.01
C LEU A 403 32.83 15.56 15.27
N PRO A 404 34.05 15.39 14.72
CA PRO A 404 35.23 16.14 15.17
C PRO A 404 35.37 17.55 14.58
N TYR A 405 34.49 17.94 13.65
CA TYR A 405 34.53 19.23 12.96
C TYR A 405 33.49 20.21 13.48
N GLU A 406 33.86 21.49 13.59
CA GLU A 406 33.00 22.56 14.10
C GLU A 406 31.99 23.08 13.06
N LEU A 407 30.74 23.28 13.48
CA LEU A 407 29.61 23.71 12.62
C LEU A 407 29.79 25.08 11.96
N GLY A 408 30.59 25.97 12.57
CA GLY A 408 30.90 27.28 12.00
C GLY A 408 31.81 27.22 10.78
N SER A 409 32.60 26.15 10.64
CA SER A 409 33.54 25.95 9.53
C SER A 409 33.19 24.77 8.63
N HIS A 410 32.32 23.87 9.09
CA HIS A 410 31.97 22.63 8.40
C HIS A 410 30.45 22.40 8.37
N VAL A 411 30.00 21.67 7.35
CA VAL A 411 28.63 21.13 7.25
C VAL A 411 28.70 19.62 7.10
N TYR A 412 27.87 18.90 7.86
CA TYR A 412 27.79 17.45 7.76
C TYR A 412 26.79 17.00 6.71
N VAL A 413 27.18 16.03 5.88
CA VAL A 413 26.32 15.42 4.87
C VAL A 413 26.24 13.92 5.15
N PHE A 414 25.09 13.45 5.61
CA PHE A 414 24.92 12.08 6.11
C PHE A 414 24.33 11.15 5.03
N PHE A 415 24.94 9.99 4.83
CA PHE A 415 24.50 8.93 3.93
C PHE A 415 24.26 7.64 4.73
N LEU A 416 23.32 7.68 5.67
CA LEU A 416 23.01 6.56 6.55
C LEU A 416 21.62 5.97 6.24
N ASN A 417 21.46 4.67 6.47
CA ASN A 417 20.16 4.01 6.31
C ASN A 417 19.20 4.34 7.44
N ASN A 418 19.71 4.60 8.64
CA ASN A 418 18.97 5.00 9.83
C ASN A 418 19.04 6.52 10.10
N PHE A 419 19.17 7.33 9.04
CA PHE A 419 19.29 8.78 9.18
C PHE A 419 18.08 9.42 9.90
N ALA A 420 16.86 8.88 9.71
CA ALA A 420 15.68 9.37 10.39
C ALA A 420 15.82 9.34 11.92
N GLU A 421 16.33 8.23 12.48
CA GLU A 421 16.60 8.12 13.92
C GLU A 421 17.72 9.08 14.37
N LEU A 422 18.79 9.20 13.58
CA LEU A 422 19.89 10.12 13.87
C LEU A 422 19.42 11.58 13.88
N LYS A 423 18.53 11.94 12.94
CA LYS A 423 17.98 13.28 12.79
C LYS A 423 17.30 13.75 14.08
N GLU A 424 16.53 12.89 14.74
CA GLU A 424 15.91 13.23 16.03
C GLU A 424 16.96 13.64 17.07
N LYS A 425 18.08 12.92 17.14
CA LYS A 425 19.18 13.25 18.06
C LYS A 425 19.91 14.54 17.71
N LEU A 426 20.10 14.83 16.42
CA LEU A 426 20.68 16.09 15.98
C LEU A 426 19.77 17.27 16.33
N VAL A 427 18.45 17.13 16.15
CA VAL A 427 17.46 18.14 16.53
C VAL A 427 17.42 18.34 18.05
N GLU A 428 17.43 17.27 18.85
CA GLU A 428 17.54 17.35 20.32
C GLU A 428 18.81 18.09 20.77
N ALA A 429 19.90 17.94 20.02
CA ALA A 429 21.17 18.63 20.26
C ALA A 429 21.20 20.08 19.73
N GLY A 430 20.10 20.57 19.16
CA GLY A 430 19.96 21.94 18.66
C GLY A 430 20.55 22.20 17.27
N TRP A 431 20.90 21.15 16.52
CA TRP A 431 21.42 21.28 15.16
C TRP A 431 20.28 21.57 14.18
N GLN A 432 20.54 22.40 13.18
CA GLN A 432 19.57 22.80 12.17
C GLN A 432 19.81 22.07 10.82
N GLU A 433 18.77 21.41 10.31
CA GLU A 433 18.82 20.80 8.99
C GLU A 433 18.90 21.88 7.90
N TRP A 434 19.69 21.63 6.85
CA TRP A 434 20.04 22.60 5.79
C TRP A 434 20.92 23.76 6.25
N GLU A 435 21.37 23.79 7.51
CA GLU A 435 22.39 24.72 7.99
C GLU A 435 23.59 23.97 8.55
N ASP A 436 23.41 23.11 9.55
CA ASP A 436 24.48 22.36 10.22
C ASP A 436 24.71 20.99 9.58
N TYR A 437 23.61 20.36 9.15
CA TYR A 437 23.63 19.04 8.52
C TYR A 437 22.61 18.90 7.39
N ILE A 438 22.85 17.91 6.53
CA ILE A 438 21.99 17.58 5.39
C ILE A 438 21.82 16.06 5.30
N ASP A 439 20.60 15.61 5.00
CA ASP A 439 20.36 14.26 4.49
C ASP A 439 20.98 14.14 3.10
N GLY A 440 22.12 13.47 2.98
CA GLY A 440 22.83 13.28 1.73
C GLY A 440 21.99 12.59 0.66
N LYS A 441 21.05 11.70 1.03
CA LYS A 441 20.16 11.05 0.07
C LYS A 441 19.18 12.04 -0.57
N SER A 442 18.81 13.10 0.15
CA SER A 442 17.85 14.11 -0.32
C SER A 442 18.38 15.01 -1.44
N ILE A 443 19.71 15.06 -1.63
CA ILE A 443 20.39 15.87 -2.64
C ILE A 443 21.00 15.03 -3.78
N ILE A 444 20.80 13.71 -3.76
CA ILE A 444 21.11 12.84 -4.89
C ILE A 444 19.98 12.97 -5.92
N ILE A 445 20.30 13.33 -7.17
CA ILE A 445 19.38 13.10 -8.28
C ILE A 445 19.31 11.59 -8.43
N PRO A 446 18.14 10.95 -8.31
CA PRO A 446 18.02 9.55 -8.67
C PRO A 446 18.57 9.38 -10.09
N HIS A 447 19.52 8.45 -10.28
CA HIS A 447 20.19 8.28 -11.56
C HIS A 447 19.15 8.25 -12.71
N PRO A 448 19.32 9.04 -13.78
CA PRO A 448 18.31 9.23 -14.83
C PRO A 448 17.75 7.93 -15.44
N ALA A 449 18.53 6.84 -15.38
CA ALA A 449 18.13 5.48 -15.78
C ALA A 449 16.95 4.85 -14.98
N ARG A 450 16.28 5.58 -14.10
CA ARG A 450 15.08 5.09 -13.37
C ARG A 450 13.92 6.07 -13.31
N LEU A 451 13.98 7.20 -14.01
CA LEU A 451 12.86 8.16 -14.05
C LEU A 451 12.34 8.42 -15.47
N LEU A 452 13.18 8.24 -16.49
CA LEU A 452 12.86 8.33 -17.91
C LEU A 452 13.95 7.55 -18.67
N ASP A 453 13.86 6.23 -18.79
CA ASP A 453 14.74 5.56 -19.76
C ASP A 453 14.34 6.07 -21.17
N GLU A 454 15.35 6.52 -21.91
CA GLU A 454 15.31 7.08 -23.27
C GLU A 454 15.06 8.60 -23.43
N TYR A 455 16.13 9.38 -23.15
CA TYR A 455 16.81 10.07 -24.25
C TYR A 455 18.25 9.56 -24.32
N ARG A 456 18.49 8.47 -25.07
CA ARG A 456 19.84 8.09 -25.50
C ARG A 456 20.15 8.77 -26.85
N ILE A 457 21.43 9.10 -27.01
CA ILE A 457 22.15 9.61 -28.18
C ILE A 457 22.15 11.14 -28.33
N PHE A 458 23.12 11.78 -27.65
CA PHE A 458 24.25 12.37 -28.38
C PHE A 458 25.55 12.04 -27.64
N MET A 459 26.19 10.94 -28.05
CA MET A 459 27.64 10.88 -28.15
C MET A 459 27.99 11.59 -29.46
N VAL A 460 28.38 12.86 -29.43
CA VAL A 460 29.35 13.48 -30.35
C VAL A 460 29.92 14.74 -29.68
N MET A 461 31.21 14.70 -29.37
CA MET A 461 32.14 15.78 -28.96
C MET A 461 31.94 16.43 -27.58
#